data_AF-A0A7Y5SL65-F1
#
_entry.id   AF-A0A7Y5SL65-F1
#
_cell.length_a   1.000
_cell.length_b   1.000
_cell.length_c   1.000
_cell.angle_alpha   90.00
_cell.angle_beta   90.00
_cell.angle_gamma   90.00
#
_symmetry.space_group_name_H-M   'P 1'
#
loop_
_entity.id
_entity.type
_entity.pdbx_description
1 polymer ?
#
loop_
_entity_poly.entity_id
_entity_poly.type
_entity_poly.pdbx_seq_one_letter_code
_entity_poly.pdbx_strand_id
1 'polypeptide(L)'
;MHDSDTPHEAGGEAGLAATLRLALVPGVGPRTRRSLLERFGTPQAVLSAAPSELREVQGVGAKLSRAIAQARDVIDAEGEIALCRRQGIEVVADSDPQYPDVLREIPDPPADANTAIPEVSEDAATMRERIAVHLEDPFCASCHQLTDPIGLGFENFDGIGRWRTTENDATIDASGELDGAAFQDAWGLAEAVANHPSTGPCLSQKVLQYATGAVSDELDDDLE
;
A
#
# COMPACT_ATOMS: atom_id res chain seq x y z
N MET A 1 9.76 -13.46 -30.62
CA MET A 1 8.91 -14.68 -30.58
C MET A 1 9.39 -15.42 -29.36
N HIS A 2 8.88 -15.01 -28.19
CA HIS A 2 9.23 -15.57 -26.90
C HIS A 2 8.13 -16.58 -26.61
N ASP A 3 8.48 -17.86 -26.49
CA ASP A 3 7.57 -18.94 -26.13
C ASP A 3 7.09 -18.68 -24.71
N SER A 4 5.86 -18.20 -24.57
CA SER A 4 5.17 -17.96 -23.31
C SER A 4 4.31 -19.17 -22.95
N ASP A 5 4.94 -20.33 -22.75
CA ASP A 5 4.23 -21.59 -22.47
C ASP A 5 4.93 -22.42 -21.38
N THR A 6 5.40 -21.77 -20.32
CA THR A 6 5.70 -22.46 -19.06
C THR A 6 4.43 -22.49 -18.19
N PRO A 7 3.96 -23.68 -17.76
CA PRO A 7 2.75 -23.79 -16.94
C PRO A 7 2.96 -23.12 -15.59
N HIS A 8 2.03 -22.24 -15.26
CA HIS A 8 2.03 -21.42 -14.06
C HIS A 8 1.56 -22.27 -12.86
N GLU A 9 2.51 -22.80 -12.08
CA GLU A 9 2.21 -23.55 -10.85
C GLU A 9 2.76 -22.84 -9.60
N ALA A 10 1.98 -21.88 -9.09
CA ALA A 10 1.66 -21.80 -7.66
C ALA A 10 0.26 -21.17 -7.50
N GLY A 11 -0.77 -22.03 -7.38
CA GLY A 11 -2.17 -21.64 -7.23
C GLY A 11 -2.90 -21.44 -8.55
N GLY A 12 -2.96 -22.47 -9.40
CA GLY A 12 -3.57 -22.44 -10.74
C GLY A 12 -4.97 -21.81 -10.81
N GLU A 13 -5.53 -21.59 -12.01
CA GLU A 13 -6.69 -20.72 -12.30
C GLU A 13 -7.84 -20.66 -11.25
N ALA A 14 -8.21 -21.79 -10.63
CA ALA A 14 -9.18 -21.85 -9.54
C ALA A 14 -8.75 -21.12 -8.23
N GLY A 15 -7.44 -21.10 -7.95
CA GLY A 15 -6.77 -20.31 -6.91
C GLY A 15 -6.89 -18.83 -7.14
N LEU A 16 -6.52 -18.36 -8.33
CA LEU A 16 -6.64 -16.95 -8.70
C LEU A 16 -8.09 -16.46 -8.60
N ALA A 17 -9.04 -17.23 -9.13
CA ALA A 17 -10.46 -16.89 -9.06
C ALA A 17 -10.98 -16.84 -7.61
N ALA A 18 -10.54 -17.74 -6.74
CA ALA A 18 -10.90 -17.72 -5.33
C ALA A 18 -10.27 -16.52 -4.59
N THR A 19 -9.02 -16.19 -4.88
CA THR A 19 -8.33 -15.00 -4.35
C THR A 19 -9.06 -13.73 -4.76
N LEU A 20 -9.33 -13.55 -6.05
CA LEU A 20 -10.03 -12.37 -6.57
C LEU A 20 -11.44 -12.27 -5.98
N ARG A 21 -12.19 -13.38 -5.96
CA ARG A 21 -13.53 -13.43 -5.38
C ARG A 21 -13.55 -12.96 -3.92
N LEU A 22 -12.60 -13.43 -3.11
CA LEU A 22 -12.50 -13.03 -1.71
C LEU A 22 -12.14 -11.53 -1.57
N ALA A 23 -11.23 -11.02 -2.42
CA ALA A 23 -10.82 -9.62 -2.42
C ALA A 23 -11.95 -8.66 -2.83
N LEU A 24 -12.89 -9.12 -3.67
CA LEU A 24 -14.04 -8.34 -4.12
C LEU A 24 -15.22 -8.33 -3.12
N VAL A 25 -15.16 -9.07 -2.01
CA VAL A 25 -16.22 -9.07 -1.00
C VAL A 25 -16.23 -7.73 -0.26
N PRO A 26 -17.35 -6.97 -0.26
CA PRO A 26 -17.41 -5.71 0.47
C PRO A 26 -17.15 -5.90 1.97
N GLY A 27 -16.14 -5.21 2.50
CA GLY A 27 -15.71 -5.32 3.89
C GLY A 27 -14.60 -6.35 4.15
N VAL A 28 -14.12 -7.05 3.14
CA VAL A 28 -12.86 -7.82 3.22
C VAL A 28 -11.71 -6.92 2.77
N GLY A 29 -11.01 -6.32 3.73
CA GLY A 29 -9.75 -5.60 3.48
C GLY A 29 -8.52 -6.51 3.63
N PRO A 30 -7.30 -6.00 3.38
CA PRO A 30 -6.05 -6.76 3.46
C PRO A 30 -5.84 -7.47 4.81
N ARG A 31 -6.09 -6.77 5.93
CA ARG A 31 -5.98 -7.33 7.29
C ARG A 31 -6.97 -8.47 7.52
N THR A 32 -8.24 -8.26 7.18
CA THR A 32 -9.28 -9.29 7.33
C THR A 32 -8.98 -10.49 6.45
N ARG A 33 -8.54 -10.27 5.20
CA ARG A 33 -8.10 -11.34 4.29
C ARG A 33 -6.94 -12.13 4.89
N ARG A 34 -5.92 -11.46 5.45
CA ARG A 34 -4.80 -12.11 6.14
C ARG A 34 -5.27 -12.97 7.31
N SER A 35 -6.07 -12.43 8.23
CA SER A 35 -6.58 -13.21 9.38
C SER A 35 -7.47 -14.38 8.97
N LEU A 36 -8.23 -14.25 7.88
CA LEU A 36 -8.98 -15.37 7.30
C LEU A 36 -8.02 -16.44 6.74
N LEU A 37 -6.99 -16.05 5.99
CA LEU A 37 -6.02 -16.99 5.43
C LEU A 37 -5.14 -17.66 6.50
N GLU A 38 -4.76 -16.96 7.56
CA GLU A 38 -4.05 -17.55 8.71
C GLU A 38 -4.86 -18.69 9.36
N ARG A 39 -6.19 -18.55 9.41
CA ARG A 39 -7.06 -19.57 10.00
C ARG A 39 -7.43 -20.70 9.04
N PHE A 40 -7.81 -20.37 7.81
CA PHE A 40 -8.40 -21.32 6.87
C PHE A 40 -7.42 -21.81 5.79
N GLY A 41 -6.22 -21.23 5.72
CA GLY A 41 -5.13 -21.62 4.83
C GLY A 41 -5.28 -21.14 3.38
N THR A 42 -6.46 -21.29 2.78
CA THR A 42 -6.70 -20.95 1.36
C THR A 42 -7.96 -20.12 1.13
N PRO A 43 -8.00 -19.27 0.08
CA PRO A 43 -9.22 -18.53 -0.27
C PRO A 43 -10.43 -19.44 -0.51
N GLN A 44 -10.22 -20.62 -1.10
CA GLN A 44 -11.28 -21.62 -1.33
C GLN A 44 -11.87 -22.13 -0.02
N ALA A 45 -11.01 -22.42 0.97
CA ALA A 45 -11.47 -22.85 2.30
C ALA A 45 -12.26 -21.74 2.98
N VAL A 46 -11.81 -20.48 2.89
CA VAL A 46 -12.55 -19.31 3.41
C VAL A 46 -13.94 -19.20 2.77
N LEU A 47 -14.02 -19.28 1.44
CA LEU A 47 -15.27 -19.16 0.68
C LEU A 47 -16.21 -20.36 0.87
N SER A 48 -15.72 -21.47 1.41
CA SER A 48 -16.50 -22.68 1.70
C SER A 48 -16.87 -22.83 3.18
N ALA A 49 -16.29 -22.02 4.07
CA ALA A 49 -16.51 -22.08 5.51
C ALA A 49 -17.93 -21.64 5.89
N ALA A 50 -18.47 -22.21 6.97
CA ALA A 50 -19.76 -21.81 7.47
C ALA A 50 -19.71 -20.39 8.07
N PRO A 51 -20.79 -19.59 7.98
CA PRO A 51 -20.84 -18.27 8.60
C PRO A 51 -20.58 -18.26 10.11
N SER A 52 -20.77 -19.39 10.80
CA SER A 52 -20.39 -19.56 12.21
C SER A 52 -18.89 -19.62 12.43
N GLU A 53 -18.16 -20.37 11.61
CA GLU A 53 -16.71 -20.53 11.71
C GLU A 53 -15.98 -19.25 11.33
N LEU A 54 -16.49 -18.55 10.31
CA LEU A 54 -15.96 -17.25 9.88
C LEU A 54 -16.03 -16.20 11.00
N ARG A 55 -17.07 -16.25 11.85
CA ARG A 55 -17.24 -15.31 12.98
C ARG A 55 -16.23 -15.52 14.12
N GLU A 56 -15.48 -16.62 14.10
CA GLU A 56 -14.40 -16.83 15.07
C GLU A 56 -13.14 -16.02 14.72
N VAL A 57 -13.07 -15.45 13.51
CA VAL A 57 -11.98 -14.56 13.10
C VAL A 57 -12.25 -13.14 13.61
N GLN A 58 -11.25 -12.55 14.26
CA GLN A 58 -11.32 -11.19 14.76
C GLN A 58 -11.64 -10.20 13.62
N GLY A 59 -12.64 -9.34 13.83
CA GLY A 59 -13.12 -8.38 12.82
C GLY A 59 -14.20 -8.94 11.87
N VAL A 60 -14.54 -10.23 11.94
CA VAL A 60 -15.58 -10.83 11.09
C VAL A 60 -16.91 -10.92 11.82
N GLY A 61 -17.75 -9.90 11.62
CA GLY A 61 -19.11 -9.85 12.16
C GLY A 61 -20.13 -10.65 11.34
N ALA A 62 -21.37 -10.73 11.84
CA ALA A 62 -22.44 -11.50 11.19
C ALA A 62 -22.81 -11.00 9.78
N LYS A 63 -22.63 -9.70 9.50
CA LYS A 63 -22.83 -9.13 8.16
C LYS A 63 -21.76 -9.64 7.20
N LEU A 64 -20.49 -9.54 7.61
CA LEU A 64 -19.36 -9.92 6.78
C LEU A 64 -19.31 -11.44 6.54
N SER A 65 -19.57 -12.26 7.56
CA SER A 65 -19.55 -13.72 7.40
C SER A 65 -20.61 -14.23 6.42
N ARG A 66 -21.79 -13.58 6.36
CA ARG A 66 -22.80 -13.88 5.34
C ARG A 66 -22.37 -13.43 3.94
N ALA A 67 -21.75 -12.25 3.83
CA ALA A 67 -21.26 -11.75 2.56
C ALA A 67 -20.18 -12.67 1.96
N ILE A 68 -19.23 -13.13 2.79
CA ILE A 68 -18.20 -14.10 2.38
C ILE A 68 -18.83 -15.42 1.92
N ALA A 69 -19.78 -15.97 2.70
CA ALA A 69 -20.41 -17.24 2.36
C ALA A 69 -21.25 -17.18 1.06
N GLN A 70 -21.81 -16.01 0.73
CA GLN A 70 -22.58 -15.80 -0.50
C GLN A 70 -21.71 -15.40 -1.70
N ALA A 71 -20.42 -15.11 -1.49
CA ALA A 71 -19.55 -14.57 -2.53
C ALA A 71 -19.43 -15.47 -3.77
N ARG A 72 -19.51 -16.79 -3.60
CA ARG A 72 -19.48 -17.76 -4.72
C ARG A 72 -20.67 -17.62 -5.67
N ASP A 73 -21.81 -17.14 -5.15
CA ASP A 73 -23.04 -17.02 -5.92
C ASP A 73 -23.21 -15.62 -6.53
N VAL A 74 -22.60 -14.59 -5.92
CA VAL A 74 -22.83 -13.18 -6.30
C VAL A 74 -21.65 -12.49 -6.97
N ILE A 75 -20.44 -13.06 -6.90
CA ILE A 75 -19.22 -12.48 -7.51
C ILE A 75 -18.70 -13.44 -8.59
N ASP A 76 -18.72 -12.99 -9.85
CA ASP A 76 -18.21 -13.70 -11.02
C ASP A 76 -16.73 -13.39 -11.26
N ALA A 77 -15.85 -13.92 -10.40
CA ALA A 77 -14.41 -13.66 -10.49
C ALA A 77 -13.80 -14.22 -11.79
N GLU A 78 -14.30 -15.35 -12.29
CA GLU A 78 -13.85 -15.95 -13.54
C GLU A 78 -14.19 -15.05 -14.74
N GLY A 79 -15.40 -14.46 -14.75
CA GLY A 79 -15.81 -13.47 -15.73
C GLY A 79 -14.94 -12.21 -15.72
N GLU A 80 -14.58 -11.72 -14.53
CA GLU A 80 -13.66 -10.57 -14.36
C GLU A 80 -12.25 -10.90 -14.86
N ILE A 81 -11.68 -12.05 -14.50
CA ILE A 81 -10.36 -12.48 -14.99
C ILE A 81 -10.37 -12.61 -16.53
N ALA A 82 -11.42 -13.22 -17.08
CA ALA A 82 -11.57 -13.35 -18.52
C ALA A 82 -11.72 -11.98 -19.20
N LEU A 83 -12.36 -11.00 -18.56
CA LEU A 83 -12.44 -9.63 -19.06
C LEU A 83 -11.07 -8.96 -19.08
N CYS A 84 -10.30 -9.05 -17.99
CA CYS A 84 -8.92 -8.52 -17.92
C CYS A 84 -8.07 -9.09 -19.07
N ARG A 85 -8.06 -10.41 -19.25
CA ARG A 85 -7.29 -11.07 -20.32
C ARG A 85 -7.69 -10.63 -21.72
N ARG A 86 -9.01 -10.45 -21.98
CA ARG A 86 -9.48 -9.91 -23.27
C ARG A 86 -8.98 -8.50 -23.55
N GLN A 87 -8.64 -7.72 -22.52
CA GLN A 87 -8.06 -6.38 -22.64
C GLN A 87 -6.51 -6.40 -22.62
N GLY A 88 -5.89 -7.57 -22.60
CA GLY A 88 -4.43 -7.71 -22.48
C GLY A 88 -3.91 -7.38 -21.07
N ILE A 89 -4.75 -7.50 -20.04
CA ILE A 89 -4.40 -7.28 -18.64
C ILE A 89 -4.29 -8.66 -17.98
N GLU A 90 -3.13 -8.97 -17.41
CA GLU A 90 -2.96 -10.18 -16.59
C GLU A 90 -3.21 -9.85 -15.11
N VAL A 91 -4.00 -10.68 -14.43
CA VAL A 91 -4.28 -10.53 -13.00
C VAL A 91 -3.27 -11.38 -12.23
N VAL A 92 -2.42 -10.73 -11.45
CA VAL A 92 -1.39 -11.38 -10.64
C VAL A 92 -1.77 -11.26 -9.17
N ALA A 93 -1.91 -12.40 -8.48
CA ALA A 93 -2.19 -12.43 -7.04
C ALA A 93 -0.89 -12.31 -6.23
N ASP A 94 -0.96 -11.87 -4.97
CA ASP A 94 0.20 -11.78 -4.07
C ASP A 94 0.94 -13.11 -3.84
N SER A 95 0.22 -14.23 -3.97
CA SER A 95 0.78 -15.60 -3.93
C SER A 95 1.47 -16.05 -5.22
N ASP A 96 1.35 -15.29 -6.30
CA ASP A 96 1.89 -15.61 -7.62
C ASP A 96 3.41 -15.32 -7.67
N PRO A 97 4.26 -16.21 -8.22
CA PRO A 97 5.69 -15.94 -8.36
C PRO A 97 6.01 -14.66 -9.14
N GLN A 98 5.14 -14.23 -10.07
CA GLN A 98 5.31 -13.00 -10.83
C GLN A 98 4.91 -11.73 -10.06
N TYR A 99 4.36 -11.86 -8.85
CA TYR A 99 4.01 -10.70 -8.03
C TYR A 99 5.28 -10.07 -7.46
N PRO A 100 5.52 -8.76 -7.69
CA PRO A 100 6.77 -8.12 -7.28
C PRO A 100 6.99 -8.18 -5.76
N ASP A 101 8.17 -8.65 -5.33
CA ASP A 101 8.49 -8.78 -3.89
C ASP A 101 8.41 -7.45 -3.15
N VAL A 102 8.84 -6.36 -3.78
CA VAL A 102 8.76 -5.02 -3.21
C VAL A 102 7.33 -4.60 -2.86
N LEU A 103 6.31 -5.15 -3.51
CA LEU A 103 4.92 -4.91 -3.17
C LEU A 103 4.41 -5.78 -2.02
N ARG A 104 5.07 -6.90 -1.72
CA ARG A 104 4.76 -7.76 -0.56
C ARG A 104 5.26 -7.16 0.75
N GLU A 105 6.35 -6.40 0.68
CA GLU A 105 7.02 -5.81 1.85
C GLU A 105 6.39 -4.48 2.30
N ILE A 106 5.61 -3.82 1.44
CA ILE A 106 4.94 -2.58 1.79
C ILE A 106 3.90 -2.87 2.89
N PRO A 107 3.99 -2.21 4.06
CA PRO A 107 2.99 -2.39 5.10
C PRO A 107 1.63 -1.92 4.61
N ASP A 108 0.59 -2.71 4.87
CA ASP A 108 -0.79 -2.31 4.59
C ASP A 108 -1.14 -1.03 5.35
N PRO A 109 -1.94 -0.12 4.77
CA PRO A 109 -2.49 0.98 5.54
C PRO A 109 -3.33 0.42 6.69
N PRO A 110 -3.36 1.09 7.85
CA PRO A 110 -4.19 0.66 8.95
C PRO A 110 -5.68 0.60 8.54
N ALA A 111 -6.38 -0.50 8.85
CA ALA A 111 -7.73 -0.76 8.33
C ALA A 111 -8.82 0.21 8.87
N ASP A 112 -8.54 0.86 9.98
CA ASP A 112 -9.35 1.84 10.69
C ASP A 112 -8.78 3.27 10.58
N ALA A 113 -7.81 3.49 9.69
CA ALA A 113 -7.28 4.83 9.44
C ALA A 113 -8.40 5.80 9.02
N ASN A 114 -8.63 6.81 9.85
CA ASN A 114 -9.45 7.95 9.47
C ASN A 114 -8.66 8.81 8.48
N THR A 115 -9.02 8.75 7.20
CA THR A 115 -8.37 9.53 6.14
C THR A 115 -8.98 10.93 5.95
N ALA A 116 -9.87 11.34 6.85
CA ALA A 116 -10.38 12.70 6.85
C ALA A 116 -9.22 13.69 7.01
N ILE A 117 -9.19 14.72 6.17
CA ILE A 117 -8.24 15.81 6.30
C ILE A 117 -8.52 16.50 7.64
N PRO A 118 -7.51 16.69 8.51
CA PRO A 118 -7.68 17.36 9.79
C PRO A 118 -8.33 18.73 9.62
N GLU A 119 -9.33 19.04 10.44
CA GLU A 119 -9.92 20.38 10.47
C GLU A 119 -8.91 21.39 11.03
N VAL A 120 -8.92 22.60 10.50
CA VAL A 120 -8.13 23.71 11.04
C VAL A 120 -8.68 24.06 12.42
N SER A 121 -7.83 24.05 13.45
CA SER A 121 -8.17 24.49 14.80
C SER A 121 -7.38 25.74 15.18
N GLU A 122 -7.86 26.50 16.17
CA GLU A 122 -7.15 27.66 16.71
C GLU A 122 -5.78 27.27 17.33
N ASP A 123 -5.66 26.03 17.79
CA ASP A 123 -4.44 25.49 18.43
C ASP A 123 -3.47 24.83 17.45
N ALA A 124 -3.83 24.71 16.16
CA ALA A 124 -3.02 24.07 15.13
C ALA A 124 -3.15 24.80 13.78
N ALA A 125 -2.50 25.96 13.70
CA ALA A 125 -2.57 26.89 12.59
C ALA A 125 -1.85 26.35 11.33
N THR A 126 -0.73 25.66 11.51
CA THR A 126 0.12 25.09 10.46
C THR A 126 -0.14 23.60 10.24
N MET A 127 0.31 23.05 9.11
CA MET A 127 0.20 21.59 8.88
C MET A 127 1.06 20.82 9.86
N ARG A 128 2.26 21.32 10.17
CA ARG A 128 3.13 20.75 11.21
C ARG A 128 2.42 20.60 12.55
N GLU A 129 1.75 21.65 13.01
CA GLU A 129 1.02 21.61 14.28
C GLU A 129 -0.15 20.62 14.22
N ARG A 130 -0.88 20.56 13.09
CA ARG A 130 -1.98 19.59 12.93
C ARG A 130 -1.47 18.15 12.97
N ILE A 131 -0.38 17.86 12.28
CA ILE A 131 0.27 16.54 12.30
C ILE A 131 0.77 16.21 13.70
N ALA A 132 1.35 17.16 14.43
CA ALA A 132 1.85 16.93 15.79
C ALA A 132 0.74 16.42 16.74
N VAL A 133 -0.49 16.93 16.60
CA VAL A 133 -1.65 16.40 17.33
C VAL A 133 -1.95 14.94 16.95
N HIS A 134 -1.82 14.58 15.67
CA HIS A 134 -2.07 13.20 15.21
C HIS A 134 -0.98 12.24 15.70
N LEU A 135 0.25 12.70 15.84
CA LEU A 135 1.35 11.92 16.41
C LEU A 135 1.15 11.58 17.90
N GLU A 136 0.22 12.24 18.60
CA GLU A 136 -0.16 11.85 19.98
C GLU A 136 -0.90 10.51 20.02
N ASP A 137 -1.58 10.12 18.93
CA ASP A 137 -2.15 8.79 18.79
C ASP A 137 -1.07 7.80 18.30
N PRO A 138 -0.70 6.78 19.11
CA PRO A 138 0.30 5.79 18.72
C PRO A 138 -0.02 5.06 17.40
N PHE A 139 -1.29 4.96 17.05
CA PHE A 139 -1.75 4.36 15.80
C PHE A 139 -1.39 5.22 14.60
N CYS A 140 -1.71 6.52 14.64
CA CYS A 140 -1.38 7.47 13.58
C CYS A 140 0.15 7.65 13.47
N ALA A 141 0.83 7.70 14.61
CA ALA A 141 2.29 7.86 14.68
C ALA A 141 3.06 6.76 13.93
N SER A 142 2.52 5.55 13.82
CA SER A 142 3.17 4.42 13.13
C SER A 142 3.53 4.70 11.65
N CYS A 143 2.76 5.55 10.96
CA CYS A 143 3.03 5.92 9.56
C CYS A 143 3.51 7.38 9.42
N HIS A 144 2.95 8.28 10.21
CA HIS A 144 3.23 9.71 10.14
C HIS A 144 4.68 10.04 10.53
N GLN A 145 5.30 9.27 11.46
CA GLN A 145 6.71 9.45 11.83
C GLN A 145 7.69 9.23 10.66
N LEU A 146 7.35 8.36 9.71
CA LEU A 146 8.22 8.04 8.58
C LEU A 146 8.05 9.04 7.43
N THR A 147 6.82 9.46 7.17
CA THR A 147 6.44 10.15 5.93
C THR A 147 6.39 11.66 6.08
N ASP A 148 5.87 12.16 7.19
CA ASP A 148 5.64 13.59 7.38
C ASP A 148 6.90 14.44 7.45
N PRO A 149 8.01 14.03 8.11
CA PRO A 149 9.19 14.88 8.19
C PRO A 149 9.70 15.33 6.83
N ILE A 150 9.69 14.43 5.84
CA ILE A 150 10.08 14.72 4.45
C ILE A 150 9.01 15.59 3.78
N GLY A 151 7.73 15.28 4.00
CA GLY A 151 6.60 16.06 3.46
C GLY A 151 6.57 17.51 3.93
N LEU A 152 6.92 17.76 5.20
CA LEU A 152 6.99 19.10 5.80
C LEU A 152 8.08 19.97 5.17
N GLY A 153 9.08 19.37 4.52
CA GLY A 153 10.02 20.09 3.65
C GLY A 153 9.32 20.92 2.56
N PHE A 154 8.11 20.52 2.15
CA PHE A 154 7.31 21.21 1.15
C PHE A 154 6.22 22.12 1.72
N GLU A 155 6.16 22.35 3.04
CA GLU A 155 5.03 23.06 3.69
C GLU A 155 4.84 24.50 3.18
N ASN A 156 5.92 25.14 2.71
CA ASN A 156 5.86 26.45 2.07
C ASN A 156 5.14 26.46 0.72
N PHE A 157 4.76 25.32 0.15
CA PHE A 157 3.91 25.23 -1.02
C PHE A 157 2.46 24.94 -0.60
N ASP A 158 1.50 25.69 -1.14
CA ASP A 158 0.09 25.31 -1.04
C ASP A 158 -0.25 24.15 -2.01
N GLY A 159 -1.48 23.64 -1.94
CA GLY A 159 -1.93 22.51 -2.77
C GLY A 159 -1.93 22.76 -4.28
N ILE A 160 -1.70 24.00 -4.74
CA ILE A 160 -1.52 24.33 -6.16
C ILE A 160 -0.08 24.75 -6.49
N GLY A 161 0.84 24.66 -5.53
CA GLY A 161 2.26 24.97 -5.70
C GLY A 161 2.62 26.45 -5.53
N ARG A 162 1.75 27.29 -4.95
CA ARG A 162 2.13 28.68 -4.62
C ARG A 162 3.00 28.71 -3.38
N TRP A 163 4.08 29.48 -3.45
CA TRP A 163 4.94 29.77 -2.30
C TRP A 163 4.25 30.65 -1.25
N ARG A 164 4.39 30.26 0.02
CA ARG A 164 3.88 30.96 1.21
C ARG A 164 4.84 30.83 2.38
N THR A 165 4.93 31.88 3.19
CA THR A 165 5.74 31.90 4.41
C THR A 165 4.91 31.78 5.68
N THR A 166 3.58 31.90 5.56
CA THR A 166 2.64 31.83 6.67
C THR A 166 1.41 30.99 6.32
N GLU A 167 0.79 30.42 7.35
CA GLU A 167 -0.51 29.72 7.31
C GLU A 167 -1.32 30.16 8.53
N ASN A 168 -2.54 30.66 8.34
CA ASN A 168 -3.40 31.13 9.43
C ASN A 168 -2.66 32.08 10.40
N ASP A 169 -1.95 33.07 9.85
CA ASP A 169 -1.10 34.03 10.57
C ASP A 169 0.10 33.46 11.36
N ALA A 170 0.29 32.13 11.36
CA ALA A 170 1.48 31.47 11.90
C ALA A 170 2.59 31.36 10.84
N THR A 171 3.85 31.38 11.27
CA THR A 171 5.01 31.19 10.39
C THR A 171 5.19 29.71 10.08
N ILE A 172 5.43 29.38 8.80
CA ILE A 172 5.66 28.01 8.37
C ILE A 172 7.12 27.61 8.68
N ASP A 173 7.28 26.45 9.31
CA ASP A 173 8.57 25.79 9.52
C ASP A 173 8.68 24.57 8.60
N ALA A 174 9.42 24.72 7.49
CA ALA A 174 9.68 23.64 6.54
C ALA A 174 10.99 22.88 6.82
N SER A 175 11.61 23.09 7.99
CA SER A 175 12.85 22.40 8.34
C SER A 175 12.62 20.95 8.75
N GLY A 176 13.62 20.10 8.60
CA GLY A 176 13.52 18.68 8.93
C GLY A 176 14.85 17.96 8.81
N GLU A 177 14.79 16.63 8.82
CA GLU A 177 15.93 15.74 8.69
C GLU A 177 15.61 14.57 7.76
N LEU A 178 16.59 14.16 6.95
CA LEU A 178 16.58 12.94 6.16
C LEU A 178 17.83 12.13 6.49
N ASP A 179 17.66 10.99 7.15
CA ASP A 179 18.74 10.05 7.50
C ASP A 179 20.00 10.72 8.12
N GLY A 180 19.80 11.61 9.10
CA GLY A 180 20.88 12.37 9.74
C GLY A 180 21.24 13.70 9.07
N ALA A 181 20.73 13.96 7.86
CA ALA A 181 20.98 15.22 7.13
C ALA A 181 19.85 16.23 7.39
N ALA A 182 20.14 17.29 8.14
CA ALA A 182 19.19 18.37 8.38
C ALA A 182 18.99 19.25 7.13
N PHE A 183 17.77 19.73 6.93
CA PHE A 183 17.39 20.70 5.90
C PHE A 183 16.50 21.81 6.46
N GLN A 184 16.38 22.92 5.74
CA GLN A 184 15.59 24.09 6.16
C GLN A 184 14.30 24.29 5.36
N ASP A 185 14.25 23.75 4.15
CA ASP A 185 13.16 23.90 3.20
C ASP A 185 13.25 22.81 2.11
N ALA A 186 12.38 22.87 1.09
CA ALA A 186 12.34 21.90 0.01
C ALA A 186 13.64 21.84 -0.83
N TRP A 187 14.45 22.91 -0.84
CA TRP A 187 15.69 22.99 -1.60
C TRP A 187 16.80 22.31 -0.81
N GLY A 188 16.87 22.58 0.48
CA GLY A 188 17.73 21.82 1.40
C GLY A 188 17.38 20.34 1.40
N LEU A 189 16.09 19.98 1.34
CA LEU A 189 15.66 18.59 1.20
C LEU A 189 16.10 18.01 -0.15
N ALA A 190 15.93 18.74 -1.26
CA ALA A 190 16.38 18.29 -2.58
C ALA A 190 17.90 18.08 -2.62
N GLU A 191 18.68 18.94 -1.95
CA GLU A 191 20.13 18.78 -1.81
C GLU A 191 20.48 17.57 -0.94
N ALA A 192 19.77 17.34 0.17
CA ALA A 192 19.95 16.16 1.02
C ALA A 192 19.69 14.88 0.23
N VAL A 193 18.58 14.82 -0.52
CA VAL A 193 18.26 13.67 -1.40
C VAL A 193 19.33 13.50 -2.47
N ALA A 194 19.73 14.57 -3.16
CA ALA A 194 20.72 14.49 -4.23
C ALA A 194 22.09 13.97 -3.75
N ASN A 195 22.48 14.32 -2.52
CA ASN A 195 23.75 13.92 -1.91
C ASN A 195 23.66 12.60 -1.12
N HIS A 196 22.46 12.03 -0.93
CA HIS A 196 22.30 10.81 -0.16
C HIS A 196 22.97 9.61 -0.88
N PRO A 197 23.80 8.80 -0.20
CA PRO A 197 24.60 7.74 -0.83
C PRO A 197 23.76 6.69 -1.56
N SER A 198 22.53 6.46 -1.10
CA SER A 198 21.61 5.50 -1.72
C SER A 198 20.88 6.05 -2.94
N THR A 199 20.88 7.36 -3.19
CA THR A 199 20.04 7.96 -4.26
C THR A 199 20.44 7.49 -5.64
N GLY A 200 21.74 7.49 -5.98
CA GLY A 200 22.23 7.04 -7.28
C GLY A 200 21.91 5.56 -7.56
N PRO A 201 22.29 4.63 -6.67
CA PRO A 201 21.95 3.22 -6.78
C PRO A 201 20.44 2.97 -6.83
N CYS A 202 19.67 3.57 -5.91
CA CYS A 202 18.21 3.41 -5.82
C CYS A 202 17.52 3.92 -7.10
N LEU A 203 17.89 5.08 -7.62
CA LEU A 203 17.32 5.60 -8.86
C LEU A 203 17.58 4.65 -10.03
N SER A 204 18.82 4.16 -10.16
CA SER A 204 19.20 3.24 -11.23
C SER A 204 18.42 1.94 -11.14
N GLN A 205 18.32 1.37 -9.95
CA GLN A 205 17.55 0.18 -9.65
C GLN A 205 16.07 0.38 -9.95
N LYS A 206 15.44 1.47 -9.49
CA LYS A 206 14.00 1.73 -9.70
C LYS A 206 13.66 1.99 -11.16
N VAL A 207 14.53 2.68 -11.91
CA VAL A 207 14.37 2.86 -13.36
C VAL A 207 14.46 1.50 -14.08
N LEU A 208 15.40 0.66 -13.69
CA LEU A 208 15.56 -0.67 -14.26
C LEU A 208 14.34 -1.57 -13.95
N GLN A 209 13.94 -1.64 -12.68
CA GLN A 209 12.74 -2.37 -12.24
C GLN A 209 11.49 -1.91 -13.00
N TYR A 210 11.32 -0.60 -13.19
CA TYR A 210 10.20 -0.06 -13.97
C TYR A 210 10.27 -0.46 -15.45
N ALA A 211 11.47 -0.44 -16.05
CA ALA A 211 11.65 -0.75 -17.46
C ALA A 211 11.54 -2.25 -17.78
N THR A 212 11.93 -3.13 -16.85
CA THR A 212 12.02 -4.58 -17.09
C THR A 212 10.97 -5.38 -16.34
N GLY A 213 10.37 -4.83 -15.29
CA GLY A 213 9.50 -5.57 -14.37
C GLY A 213 10.24 -6.54 -13.44
N ALA A 214 11.58 -6.62 -13.50
CA ALA A 214 12.38 -7.51 -12.67
C ALA A 214 12.52 -6.99 -11.23
N VAL A 215 12.68 -7.89 -10.26
CA VAL A 215 13.03 -7.55 -8.87
C VAL A 215 14.56 -7.48 -8.77
N SER A 216 15.11 -6.58 -7.94
CA SER A 216 16.55 -6.32 -7.91
C SER A 216 17.43 -7.50 -7.51
N ASP A 217 16.93 -8.43 -6.71
CA ASP A 217 17.72 -9.58 -6.27
C ASP A 217 18.05 -10.52 -7.44
N GLU A 218 17.20 -10.55 -8.49
CA GLU A 218 17.45 -11.35 -9.70
C GLU A 218 18.55 -10.75 -10.59
N LEU A 219 18.84 -9.45 -10.45
CA LEU A 219 19.81 -8.76 -11.31
C LEU A 219 21.26 -8.92 -10.84
N ASP A 220 21.47 -9.19 -9.54
CA ASP A 220 22.82 -9.47 -9.02
C ASP A 220 23.26 -10.90 -9.33
N ASP A 221 22.32 -11.87 -9.40
CA ASP A 221 22.61 -13.28 -9.74
C ASP A 221 22.95 -13.50 -11.23
N ASP A 222 22.49 -12.63 -12.13
CA ASP A 222 22.73 -12.73 -13.58
C ASP A 222 24.05 -12.07 -14.04
N LEU A 223 24.84 -11.50 -13.11
CA LEU A 223 26.09 -10.77 -13.40
C LEU A 223 27.38 -11.49 -12.95
N GLU A 224 27.30 -12.73 -12.45
CA GLU A 224 28.46 -13.61 -12.18
C GLU A 224 28.73 -14.61 -13.34
#